data_AF-A0A5C4M1L9-F1
#
_entry.id   AF-A0A5C4M1L9-F1
#
_cell.length_a   1.000
_cell.length_b   1.000
_cell.length_c   1.000
_cell.angle_alpha   90.00
_cell.angle_beta   90.00
_cell.angle_gamma   90.00
#
_symmetry.space_group_name_H-M   'P 1'
#
loop_
_entity.id
_entity.type
_entity.pdbx_description
1 polymer ?
#
loop_
_entity_poly.entity_id
_entity_poly.type
_entity_poly.pdbx_seq_one_letter_code
_entity_poly.pdbx_strand_id
1 'polypeptide(L)'
;MKVVVADANLVPYRDLLARLCPAGTTISTHPRRDRLPQLLAESDAVVLGVPLLPETEGMIGAGRLRAMKPSAVLVNIGRGPLCDEQALYEVLRDRVIAGAAIDARVEDIAANITRLAEGRELENLVVR
;
A
#
# COMPACT_ATOMS: atom_id res chain seq x y z
N MET A 1 -0.78 -14.80 -7.68
CA MET A 1 -0.78 -13.60 -6.83
C MET A 1 0.30 -13.75 -5.77
N LYS A 2 1.21 -12.79 -5.66
CA LYS A 2 2.22 -12.76 -4.60
C LYS A 2 1.75 -11.84 -3.48
N VAL A 3 1.58 -12.41 -2.29
CA VAL A 3 1.26 -11.72 -1.05
C VAL A 3 2.53 -11.60 -0.22
N VAL A 4 2.88 -10.39 0.17
CA VAL A 4 4.05 -10.14 1.00
C VAL A 4 3.59 -9.65 2.36
N VAL A 5 4.07 -10.30 3.42
CA VAL A 5 3.76 -9.94 4.80
C VAL A 5 5.03 -9.41 5.46
N ALA A 6 5.07 -8.12 5.73
CA ALA A 6 6.20 -7.45 6.37
C ALA A 6 5.90 -7.13 7.85
N ASP A 7 5.51 -8.14 8.61
CA ASP A 7 5.21 -8.04 10.05
C ASP A 7 5.92 -9.16 10.82
N ALA A 8 6.80 -8.78 11.75
CA ALA A 8 7.53 -9.71 12.60
C ALA A 8 6.61 -10.61 13.44
N ASN A 9 5.43 -10.12 13.82
CA ASN A 9 4.43 -10.87 14.59
C ASN A 9 3.79 -11.99 13.76
N LEU A 10 3.79 -11.87 12.43
CA LEU A 10 3.23 -12.86 11.52
C LEU A 10 4.26 -13.88 11.02
N VAL A 11 5.56 -13.62 11.20
CA VAL A 11 6.63 -14.54 10.80
C VAL A 11 6.50 -15.94 11.44
N PRO A 12 6.18 -16.09 12.75
CA PRO A 12 5.96 -17.41 13.35
C PRO A 12 4.81 -18.20 12.73
N TYR A 13 3.87 -17.53 12.06
CA TYR A 13 2.67 -18.13 11.48
C TYR A 13 2.80 -18.39 9.97
N ARG A 14 3.99 -18.27 9.37
CA ARG A 14 4.20 -18.40 7.91
C ARG A 14 3.60 -19.68 7.32
N ASP A 15 3.73 -20.82 8.01
CA ASP A 15 3.28 -22.12 7.51
C ASP A 15 1.76 -22.22 7.59
N LEU A 16 1.15 -21.59 8.61
CA LEU A 16 -0.30 -21.46 8.71
C LEU A 16 -0.83 -20.55 7.60
N LEU A 17 -0.21 -19.38 7.39
CA LEU A 17 -0.58 -18.46 6.31
C LEU A 17 -0.54 -19.16 4.94
N ALA A 18 0.51 -19.93 4.67
CA ALA A 18 0.65 -20.70 3.42
C ALA A 18 -0.49 -21.70 3.20
N ARG A 19 -1.08 -22.24 4.27
CA ARG A 19 -2.22 -23.17 4.22
C ARG A 19 -3.57 -22.45 4.12
N LEU A 20 -3.68 -21.24 4.67
CA LEU A 20 -4.92 -20.46 4.66
C LEU A 20 -5.16 -19.76 3.33
N CYS A 21 -4.09 -19.43 2.58
CA CYS A 21 -4.24 -18.77 1.30
C CYS A 21 -4.68 -19.72 0.18
N PRO A 22 -5.43 -19.21 -0.82
CA PRO A 22 -5.82 -19.99 -1.99
C PRO A 22 -4.62 -20.61 -2.73
N ALA A 23 -4.84 -21.76 -3.37
CA ALA A 23 -3.83 -22.41 -4.21
C ALA A 23 -3.24 -21.45 -5.26
N GLY A 24 -1.93 -21.51 -5.46
CA GLY A 24 -1.21 -20.59 -6.36
C GLY A 24 -0.85 -19.22 -5.74
N THR A 25 -1.10 -19.02 -4.44
CA THR A 25 -0.63 -17.84 -3.71
C THR A 25 0.80 -18.04 -3.23
N THR A 26 1.70 -17.15 -3.66
CA THR A 26 3.07 -17.11 -3.12
C THR A 26 3.08 -16.17 -1.92
N ILE A 27 3.44 -16.67 -0.74
CA ILE A 27 3.58 -15.86 0.48
C ILE A 27 5.04 -15.74 0.85
N SER A 28 5.50 -14.52 1.14
CA SER A 28 6.78 -14.29 1.80
C SER A 28 6.61 -13.45 3.06
N THR A 29 7.22 -13.88 4.16
CA THR A 29 7.19 -13.18 5.45
C THR A 29 8.54 -12.54 5.74
N HIS A 30 8.57 -11.26 6.12
CA HIS A 30 9.80 -10.53 6.41
C HIS A 30 9.71 -9.86 7.79
N PRO A 31 10.68 -10.12 8.70
CA PRO A 31 10.63 -9.60 10.06
C PRO A 31 11.03 -8.12 10.16
N ARG A 32 11.60 -7.55 9.10
CA ARG A 32 12.17 -6.20 9.09
C ARG A 32 11.70 -5.42 7.86
N ARG A 33 11.60 -4.11 8.03
CA ARG A 33 11.21 -3.14 7.00
C ARG A 33 12.37 -2.71 6.09
N ASP A 34 13.60 -3.18 6.36
CA ASP A 34 14.78 -2.93 5.53
C ASP A 34 14.62 -3.43 4.09
N ARG A 35 13.84 -4.48 3.89
CA ARG A 35 13.51 -5.02 2.57
C ARG A 35 12.31 -4.34 1.89
N LEU A 36 11.68 -3.35 2.51
CA LEU A 36 10.47 -2.71 1.99
C LEU A 36 10.56 -2.33 0.50
N PRO A 37 11.67 -1.74 -0.02
CA PRO A 37 11.78 -1.42 -1.45
C PRO A 37 11.63 -2.65 -2.36
N GLN A 38 12.30 -3.76 -2.03
CA GLN A 38 12.19 -5.00 -2.81
C GLN A 38 10.79 -5.61 -2.69
N LEU A 39 10.19 -5.55 -1.50
CA LEU A 39 8.85 -6.07 -1.26
C LEU A 39 7.79 -5.33 -2.08
N LEU A 40 7.89 -4.00 -2.17
CA LEU A 40 6.98 -3.19 -2.98
C LEU A 40 7.08 -3.52 -4.47
N ALA A 41 8.30 -3.69 -4.99
CA ALA A 41 8.53 -4.03 -6.39
C ALA A 41 8.01 -5.41 -6.80
N GLU A 42 7.94 -6.35 -5.86
CA GLU A 42 7.53 -7.72 -6.13
C GLU A 42 6.04 -8.00 -5.83
N SER A 43 5.34 -7.08 -5.15
CA SER A 43 3.97 -7.28 -4.68
C SER A 43 2.91 -6.95 -5.74
N ASP A 44 1.87 -7.77 -5.80
CA ASP A 44 0.66 -7.48 -6.61
C ASP A 44 -0.35 -6.64 -5.82
N ALA A 45 -0.34 -6.76 -4.49
CA ALA A 45 -1.12 -5.94 -3.59
C ALA A 45 -0.29 -5.61 -2.35
N VAL A 46 -0.37 -4.36 -1.89
CA VAL A 46 0.31 -3.87 -0.69
C VAL A 46 -0.74 -3.37 0.28
N VAL A 47 -0.82 -3.98 1.47
CA VAL A 47 -1.75 -3.56 2.53
C VAL A 47 -0.97 -2.88 3.65
N LEU A 48 -1.30 -1.64 3.98
CA LEU A 48 -0.73 -0.89 5.08
C LEU A 48 -1.60 -1.10 6.34
N GLY A 49 -1.10 -1.91 7.27
CA GLY A 49 -1.72 -2.18 8.57
C GLY A 49 -0.81 -1.78 9.75
N VAL A 50 0.10 -0.84 9.54
CA VAL A 50 1.07 -0.40 10.56
C VAL A 50 0.54 0.81 11.34
N PRO A 51 0.94 0.99 12.61
CA PRO A 51 0.61 2.20 13.36
C PRO A 51 1.30 3.42 12.74
N LEU A 52 0.70 4.60 12.92
CA LEU A 52 1.37 5.87 12.61
C LEU A 52 2.29 6.28 13.76
N LEU A 53 3.57 6.24 13.46
CA LEU A 53 4.72 6.65 14.26
C LEU A 53 5.61 7.59 13.42
N PRO A 54 6.51 8.38 14.03
CA PRO A 54 7.44 9.25 13.30
C PRO A 54 8.24 8.51 12.21
N GLU A 55 8.58 7.24 12.42
CA GLU A 55 9.36 6.44 11.45
C GLU A 55 8.50 5.81 10.34
N THR A 56 7.17 5.90 10.44
CA THR A 56 6.21 5.38 9.44
C THR A 56 5.45 6.48 8.71
N GLU A 57 5.55 7.72 9.19
CA GLU A 57 5.00 8.88 8.49
C GLU A 57 5.69 9.05 7.14
N GLY A 58 4.91 9.24 6.08
CA GLY A 58 5.39 9.33 4.70
C GLY A 58 6.11 8.07 4.22
N MET A 59 5.96 6.92 4.90
CA MET A 59 6.72 5.72 4.53
C MET A 59 6.39 5.22 3.13
N ILE A 60 5.22 5.52 2.57
CA ILE A 60 4.89 5.28 1.17
C ILE A 60 4.93 6.61 0.41
N GLY A 61 6.14 6.99 -0.02
CA GLY A 61 6.38 8.18 -0.84
C GLY A 61 6.53 7.88 -2.34
N ALA A 62 6.80 8.91 -3.13
CA ALA A 62 6.88 8.86 -4.59
C ALA A 62 7.79 7.77 -5.16
N GLY A 63 9.01 7.64 -4.66
CA GLY A 63 9.96 6.63 -5.15
C GLY A 63 9.50 5.19 -4.86
N ARG A 64 8.81 4.98 -3.73
CA ARG A 64 8.27 3.68 -3.33
C ARG A 64 7.03 3.30 -4.14
N LEU A 65 6.15 4.26 -4.39
CA LEU A 65 4.98 4.07 -5.25
C LEU A 65 5.41 3.75 -6.69
N ARG A 66 6.37 4.49 -7.25
CA ARG A 66 6.89 4.25 -8.61
C ARG A 66 7.68 2.95 -8.74
N ALA A 67 8.16 2.38 -7.64
CA ALA A 67 8.82 1.08 -7.64
C ALA A 67 7.84 -0.10 -7.67
N MET A 68 6.54 0.12 -7.39
CA MET A 68 5.53 -0.93 -7.46
C MET A 68 5.26 -1.35 -8.90
N LYS A 69 4.64 -2.53 -9.08
CA LYS A 69 4.24 -2.99 -10.41
C LYS A 69 3.14 -2.09 -10.98
N PRO A 70 3.08 -1.91 -12.31
CA PRO A 70 1.94 -1.27 -12.97
C PRO A 70 0.59 -1.91 -12.66
N SER A 71 0.57 -3.22 -12.41
CA SER A 71 -0.63 -3.97 -12.04
C SER A 71 -0.94 -3.94 -10.54
N ALA A 72 -0.10 -3.31 -9.71
CA ALA A 72 -0.24 -3.40 -8.26
C ALA A 72 -1.33 -2.48 -7.73
N VAL A 73 -1.95 -2.90 -6.63
CA VAL A 73 -2.89 -2.09 -5.85
C VAL A 73 -2.34 -1.76 -4.47
N LEU A 74 -2.52 -0.52 -4.03
CA LEU A 74 -2.21 -0.08 -2.67
C LEU A 74 -3.49 -0.04 -1.83
N VAL A 75 -3.48 -0.65 -0.65
CA VAL A 75 -4.60 -0.62 0.29
C VAL A 75 -4.11 -0.03 1.61
N ASN A 76 -4.67 1.10 2.03
CA ASN A 76 -4.33 1.72 3.31
C ASN A 76 -5.52 1.63 4.28
N ILE A 77 -5.43 0.71 5.24
CA ILE A 77 -6.41 0.54 6.34
C ILE A 77 -5.87 1.09 7.67
N GLY A 78 -4.69 1.72 7.64
CA GLY A 78 -3.99 2.22 8.82
C GLY A 78 -4.33 3.67 9.12
N ARG A 79 -3.46 4.59 8.68
CA ARG A 79 -3.60 6.03 8.86
C ARG A 79 -3.22 6.75 7.57
N GLY A 80 -3.86 7.88 7.29
CA GLY A 80 -3.62 8.67 6.08
C GLY A 80 -2.13 9.00 5.88
N PRO A 81 -1.46 9.62 6.86
CA PRO A 81 -0.05 10.04 6.76
C PRO A 81 0.98 8.92 6.58
N LEU A 82 0.59 7.64 6.50
CA LEU A 82 1.50 6.57 6.06
C LEU A 82 1.90 6.71 4.59
N CYS A 83 1.07 7.39 3.79
CA CYS A 83 1.28 7.61 2.36
C CYS A 83 1.36 9.10 2.06
N ASP A 84 2.29 9.47 1.19
CA ASP A 84 2.34 10.80 0.60
C ASP A 84 1.18 10.96 -0.39
N GLU A 85 0.31 11.92 -0.14
CA GLU A 85 -0.96 12.08 -0.85
C GLU A 85 -0.76 12.68 -2.25
N GLN A 86 0.18 13.60 -2.39
CA GLN A 86 0.55 14.21 -3.66
C GLN A 86 1.16 13.16 -4.58
N ALA A 87 2.08 12.37 -4.05
CA ALA A 87 2.70 11.27 -4.75
C ALA A 87 1.68 10.20 -5.15
N LEU A 88 0.73 9.88 -4.26
CA LEU A 88 -0.34 8.94 -4.54
C LEU A 88 -1.24 9.45 -5.67
N TYR A 89 -1.66 10.71 -5.63
CA TYR A 89 -2.42 11.34 -6.70
C TYR A 89 -1.70 11.23 -8.05
N GLU A 90 -0.41 11.60 -8.11
CA GLU A 90 0.38 11.54 -9.33
C GLU A 90 0.45 10.14 -9.92
N VAL A 91 0.77 9.12 -9.12
CA VAL A 91 0.90 7.74 -9.63
C VAL A 91 -0.44 7.15 -10.06
N LEU A 92 -1.56 7.58 -9.45
CA LEU A 92 -2.90 7.15 -9.86
C LEU A 92 -3.33 7.84 -11.15
N ARG A 93 -3.14 9.16 -11.26
CA ARG A 93 -3.40 9.95 -12.46
C ARG A 93 -2.59 9.43 -13.65
N ASP A 94 -1.31 9.14 -13.44
CA ASP A 94 -0.39 8.69 -14.47
C ASP A 94 -0.47 7.17 -14.73
N ARG A 95 -1.36 6.46 -14.01
CA ARG A 95 -1.54 4.99 -14.05
C ARG A 95 -0.21 4.23 -13.90
N VAL A 96 0.66 4.73 -13.04
CA VAL A 96 1.90 4.04 -12.65
C VAL A 96 1.60 2.80 -11.82
N ILE A 97 0.50 2.81 -11.05
CA ILE A 97 -0.06 1.63 -10.38
C ILE A 97 -1.51 1.44 -10.81
N ALA A 98 -2.05 0.23 -10.62
CA ALA A 98 -3.39 -0.11 -11.08
C ALA A 98 -4.48 0.65 -10.32
N GLY A 99 -4.25 0.92 -9.03
CA GLY A 99 -5.18 1.71 -8.23
C GLY A 99 -4.85 1.70 -6.73
N ALA A 100 -5.70 2.36 -5.96
CA ALA A 100 -5.61 2.38 -4.51
C ALA A 100 -6.99 2.33 -3.82
N ALA A 101 -7.02 1.74 -2.63
CA ALA A 101 -8.17 1.74 -1.74
C ALA A 101 -7.76 2.28 -0.36
N ILE A 102 -8.40 3.35 0.09
CA ILE A 102 -8.06 4.03 1.35
C ILE A 102 -9.26 3.94 2.30
N ASP A 103 -9.05 3.33 3.46
CA ASP A 103 -9.99 3.23 4.59
C ASP A 103 -9.27 3.70 5.86
N ALA A 104 -8.73 4.93 5.79
CA ALA A 104 -7.91 5.50 6.84
C ALA A 104 -8.48 6.86 7.25
N ARG A 105 -8.94 6.95 8.51
CA ARG A 105 -9.48 8.19 9.09
C ARG A 105 -8.41 8.92 9.87
N VAL A 106 -7.89 9.99 9.29
CA VAL A 106 -7.53 11.28 9.92
C VAL A 106 -7.67 12.26 8.77
N GLU A 107 -8.15 13.46 9.05
CA GLU A 107 -8.48 14.51 8.08
C GLU A 107 -7.53 14.50 6.86
N ASP A 108 -8.12 14.24 5.69
CA ASP A 108 -7.72 14.77 4.39
C ASP A 108 -7.01 13.92 3.30
N ILE A 109 -6.63 12.63 3.43
CA ILE A 109 -6.10 11.93 2.21
C ILE A 109 -7.12 11.98 1.05
N ALA A 110 -8.37 11.64 1.36
CA ALA A 110 -9.46 11.64 0.39
C ALA A 110 -9.73 13.04 -0.16
N ALA A 111 -9.86 14.00 0.76
CA ALA A 111 -10.21 15.37 0.45
C ALA A 111 -9.09 16.10 -0.29
N ASN A 112 -7.83 15.85 0.07
CA ASN A 112 -6.66 16.40 -0.57
C ASN A 112 -6.49 15.79 -1.96
N ILE A 113 -6.61 14.47 -2.14
CA ILE A 113 -6.56 13.87 -3.47
C ILE A 113 -7.71 14.39 -4.36
N THR A 114 -8.92 14.54 -3.80
CA THR A 114 -10.06 15.13 -4.53
C THR A 114 -9.79 16.59 -4.91
N ARG A 115 -9.17 17.37 -4.03
CA ARG A 115 -8.75 18.75 -4.29
C ARG A 115 -7.66 18.82 -5.37
N LEU A 116 -6.68 17.93 -5.31
CA LEU A 116 -5.60 17.79 -6.31
C LEU A 116 -6.15 17.37 -7.68
N ALA A 117 -7.20 16.56 -7.69
CA ALA A 117 -7.93 16.19 -8.89
C ALA A 117 -8.88 17.28 -9.39
N GLU A 118 -8.95 18.46 -8.74
CA GLU A 118 -9.85 19.57 -9.06
C GLU A 118 -11.33 19.13 -9.08
N GLY A 119 -11.70 18.20 -8.20
CA GLY A 119 -13.04 17.63 -8.12
C GLY A 119 -13.35 16.54 -9.16
N ARG A 120 -12.39 16.13 -9.99
CA ARG A 120 -12.54 14.95 -10.85
C ARG A 120 -12.40 13.67 -10.03
N GLU A 121 -13.28 12.70 -10.26
CA GLU A 121 -13.10 11.35 -9.72
C GLU A 121 -11.95 10.63 -10.42
N LEU A 122 -11.16 9.91 -9.63
CA LEU A 122 -10.17 8.97 -10.15
C LEU A 122 -10.80 7.58 -10.23
N GLU A 123 -10.97 7.04 -11.43
CA GLU A 123 -11.58 5.72 -11.69
C GLU A 123 -10.87 4.56 -10.97
N ASN A 124 -9.61 4.76 -10.58
CA ASN A 124 -8.76 3.80 -9.91
C ASN A 124 -8.49 4.12 -8.43
N LEU A 125 -9.33 4.94 -7.80
CA LEU A 125 -9.25 5.26 -6.38
C LEU A 125 -10.59 4.99 -5.69
N VAL A 126 -10.54 4.20 -4.61
CA VAL A 126 -11.67 4.03 -3.68
C VAL A 126 -11.30 4.67 -2.35
N VAL A 127 -12.21 5.47 -1.79
CA VAL A 127 -12.04 6.06 -0.46
C VAL A 127 -13.29 5.88 0.39
N ARG A 128 -13.11 5.53 1.67
CA ARG A 128 -14.18 5.34 2.65
C ARG A 128 -13.85 5.97 4.01
#